data_AF-A0A354GKI7-F1
#
_entry.id   AF-A0A354GKI7-F1
#
_cell.length_a   1.000
_cell.length_b   1.000
_cell.length_c   1.000
_cell.angle_alpha   90.00
_cell.angle_beta   90.00
_cell.angle_gamma   90.00
#
_symmetry.space_group_name_H-M   'P 1'
#
loop_
_entity.id
_entity.type
_entity.pdbx_description
1 polymer ?
#
loop_
_entity_poly.entity_id
_entity_poly.type
_entity_poly.pdbx_seq_one_letter_code
_entity_poly.pdbx_strand_id
1 'polypeptide(L)'
;MLTAVGLTGCGGAPAIVASDTPQEEVARLGDKTDVNLANWLKQPRPELARRVAEWTDVVQKQRLHARENPLSVDLLPALQPPATMPVFREASYSEKAGFSLPPYVKAGDVDAALALHLARFGDREAALKISDPADKDRRTEPNYPVEWTQLTALAFQSAEWKLATGDPQGATDLIQMHQQLRALLDDKAAAGPLGAALLPRGRHALAEAAIAWKKSGVNKPGFAEDAEAALKAWGESPPPALALAPGAGQA
;
A
#
# COMPACT_ATOMS: atom_id res chain seq x y z
N MET A 1 -50.60 -68.35 35.83
CA MET A 1 -51.42 -67.43 35.00
C MET A 1 -50.47 -66.54 34.22
N LEU A 2 -50.46 -66.70 32.89
CA LEU A 2 -49.79 -65.78 31.97
C LEU A 2 -50.51 -64.43 31.97
N THR A 3 -49.78 -63.33 31.97
CA THR A 3 -50.27 -62.03 31.51
C THR A 3 -49.27 -61.45 30.53
N ALA A 4 -49.74 -61.30 29.30
CA ALA A 4 -49.01 -60.75 28.17
C ALA A 4 -49.72 -59.48 27.68
N VAL A 5 -48.90 -58.45 27.48
CA VAL A 5 -48.93 -57.42 26.41
C VAL A 5 -50.10 -56.44 26.31
N GLY A 6 -49.72 -55.16 26.22
CA GLY A 6 -50.50 -54.09 25.60
C GLY A 6 -49.83 -52.71 25.69
N LEU A 7 -48.68 -52.49 25.04
CA LEU A 7 -48.12 -51.14 24.83
C LEU A 7 -48.21 -50.79 23.34
N THR A 8 -49.24 -50.02 22.97
CA THR A 8 -49.32 -49.32 21.68
C THR A 8 -48.79 -47.91 21.88
N GLY A 9 -47.51 -47.68 21.55
CA GLY A 9 -46.87 -46.37 21.54
C GLY A 9 -46.73 -45.85 20.10
N CYS A 10 -47.30 -44.67 19.86
CA CYS A 10 -47.42 -43.98 18.57
C CYS A 10 -46.10 -43.84 17.80
N GLY A 11 -46.12 -44.26 16.54
CA GLY A 11 -45.13 -43.86 15.54
C GLY A 11 -45.36 -42.40 15.12
N GLY A 12 -44.62 -41.49 15.76
CA GLY A 12 -44.37 -40.16 15.22
C GLY A 12 -42.97 -40.15 14.63
N ALA A 13 -42.87 -40.07 13.30
CA ALA A 13 -41.59 -39.79 12.66
C ALA A 13 -41.08 -38.43 13.19
N PRO A 14 -39.81 -38.31 13.60
CA PRO A 14 -39.26 -37.00 13.93
C PRO A 14 -39.31 -36.18 12.63
N ALA A 15 -40.11 -35.12 12.65
CA ALA A 15 -39.99 -34.06 11.65
C ALA A 15 -38.53 -33.58 11.76
N ILE A 16 -37.77 -33.79 10.68
CA ILE A 16 -36.49 -33.14 10.49
C ILE A 16 -36.83 -31.65 10.37
N VAL A 17 -36.79 -30.97 11.52
CA VAL A 17 -36.79 -29.51 11.55
C VAL A 17 -35.48 -29.14 10.86
N ALA A 18 -35.57 -28.70 9.60
CA ALA A 18 -34.48 -28.02 8.96
C ALA A 18 -34.05 -26.92 9.93
N SER A 19 -32.88 -27.09 10.53
CA SER A 19 -32.31 -26.03 11.35
C SER A 19 -32.02 -24.90 10.38
N ASP A 20 -32.91 -23.91 10.35
CA ASP A 20 -32.69 -22.55 9.85
C ASP A 20 -31.60 -21.90 10.71
N THR A 21 -30.41 -22.52 10.71
CA THR A 21 -29.20 -21.89 11.17
C THR A 21 -28.91 -20.85 10.11
N PRO A 22 -28.94 -19.54 10.43
CA PRO A 22 -28.54 -18.53 9.47
C PRO A 22 -27.18 -18.94 8.93
N GLN A 23 -27.04 -19.06 7.61
CA GLN A 23 -25.73 -19.22 7.01
C GLN A 23 -24.87 -18.09 7.57
N GLU A 24 -23.85 -18.42 8.36
CA GLU A 24 -22.88 -17.44 8.81
C GLU A 24 -22.32 -16.78 7.56
N GLU A 25 -22.64 -15.51 7.39
CA GLU A 25 -22.17 -14.71 6.27
C GLU A 25 -20.64 -14.71 6.36
N VAL A 26 -20.00 -15.28 5.34
CA VAL A 26 -18.54 -15.44 5.32
C VAL A 26 -17.93 -14.04 5.44
N ALA A 27 -17.18 -13.79 6.51
CA ALA A 27 -16.58 -12.48 6.77
C ALA A 27 -15.76 -11.99 5.56
N ARG A 28 -16.05 -10.77 5.10
CA ARG A 28 -15.43 -10.12 3.93
C ARG A 28 -14.57 -8.93 4.32
N LEU A 29 -13.58 -8.61 3.50
CA LEU A 29 -12.83 -7.36 3.60
C LEU A 29 -13.75 -6.17 3.29
N GLY A 30 -13.48 -5.03 3.93
CA GLY A 30 -14.20 -3.79 3.66
C GLY A 30 -13.93 -3.23 2.26
N ASP A 31 -14.79 -2.29 1.83
CA ASP A 31 -14.78 -1.66 0.51
C ASP A 31 -14.28 -0.20 0.54
N LYS A 32 -13.87 0.31 1.71
CA LYS A 32 -13.51 1.73 1.92
C LYS A 32 -12.19 1.88 2.66
N THR A 33 -11.48 2.94 2.32
CA THR A 33 -10.28 3.40 3.01
C THR A 33 -10.38 4.91 3.25
N ASP A 34 -9.80 5.38 4.35
CA ASP A 34 -9.74 6.81 4.67
C ASP A 34 -8.68 7.55 3.83
N VAL A 35 -7.78 6.81 3.16
CA VAL A 35 -6.75 7.37 2.30
C VAL A 35 -7.33 7.72 0.93
N ASN A 36 -7.23 8.99 0.54
CA ASN A 36 -7.62 9.45 -0.79
C ASN A 36 -6.40 10.02 -1.54
N LEU A 37 -5.77 9.18 -2.36
CA LEU A 37 -4.53 9.52 -3.09
C LEU A 37 -4.76 10.66 -4.09
N ALA A 38 -5.94 10.73 -4.70
CA ALA A 38 -6.30 11.76 -5.67
C ALA A 38 -6.42 13.13 -5.01
N ASN A 39 -6.99 13.18 -3.79
CA ASN A 39 -7.09 14.40 -3.01
C ASN A 39 -5.72 14.85 -2.51
N TRP A 40 -4.86 13.93 -2.09
CA TRP A 40 -3.47 14.27 -1.75
C TRP A 40 -2.73 14.84 -2.94
N LEU A 41 -2.86 14.26 -4.14
CA LEU A 41 -2.17 14.75 -5.34
C LEU A 41 -2.51 16.21 -5.69
N LYS A 42 -3.70 16.68 -5.30
CA LYS A 42 -4.15 18.07 -5.50
C LYS A 42 -3.63 19.05 -4.44
N GLN A 43 -3.01 18.57 -3.37
CA GLN A 43 -2.53 19.42 -2.28
C GLN A 43 -1.25 20.17 -2.69
N PRO A 44 -1.02 21.37 -2.14
CA PRO A 44 0.26 22.05 -2.27
C PRO A 44 1.42 21.22 -1.71
N ARG A 45 2.60 21.32 -2.32
CA ARG A 45 3.80 20.60 -1.87
C ARG A 45 4.17 20.82 -0.39
N PRO A 46 4.07 22.03 0.21
CA PRO A 46 4.31 22.19 1.63
C PRO A 46 3.38 21.35 2.51
N GLU A 47 2.11 21.23 2.11
CA GLU A 47 1.12 20.42 2.83
C GLU A 47 1.42 18.92 2.69
N LEU A 48 1.79 18.49 1.48
CA LEU A 48 2.26 17.12 1.24
C LEU A 48 3.50 16.80 2.08
N ALA A 49 4.50 17.69 2.11
CA ALA A 49 5.70 17.52 2.91
C ALA A 49 5.40 17.41 4.41
N ARG A 50 4.47 18.23 4.92
CA ARG A 50 4.00 18.12 6.31
C ARG A 50 3.41 16.74 6.59
N ARG A 51 2.55 16.25 5.69
CA ARG A 51 1.97 14.90 5.80
C ARG A 51 3.02 13.80 5.71
N VAL A 52 4.04 13.95 4.87
CA VAL A 52 5.17 13.00 4.82
C VAL A 52 5.83 12.91 6.19
N ALA A 53 6.08 14.04 6.87
CA ALA A 53 6.66 14.02 8.22
C ALA A 53 5.74 13.34 9.25
N GLU A 54 4.44 13.67 9.23
CA GLU A 54 3.43 13.05 10.10
C GLU A 54 3.36 11.53 9.91
N TRP A 55 3.26 11.07 8.66
CA TRP A 55 3.18 9.64 8.34
C TRP A 55 4.50 8.90 8.58
N THR A 56 5.63 9.58 8.44
CA THR A 56 6.94 9.02 8.83
C THR A 56 6.94 8.67 10.31
N ASP A 57 6.46 9.58 11.17
CA ASP A 57 6.33 9.33 12.61
C ASP A 57 5.35 8.18 12.92
N VAL A 58 4.20 8.13 12.23
CA VAL A 58 3.23 7.02 12.37
C VAL A 58 3.88 5.67 12.06
N VAL A 59 4.53 5.55 10.90
CA VAL A 59 5.19 4.31 10.48
C VAL A 59 6.36 3.95 11.40
N GLN A 60 7.13 4.94 11.87
CA GLN A 60 8.21 4.71 12.82
C GLN A 60 7.67 4.17 14.16
N LYS A 61 6.57 4.71 14.66
CA LYS A 61 5.89 4.23 15.87
C LYS A 61 5.34 2.82 15.69
N GLN A 62 4.69 2.51 14.56
CA GLN A 62 4.22 1.16 14.25
C GLN A 62 5.37 0.15 14.23
N ARG A 63 6.48 0.50 13.55
CA ARG A 63 7.68 -0.34 13.48
C ARG A 63 8.30 -0.55 14.86
N LEU A 64 8.39 0.49 15.67
CA LEU A 64 8.91 0.40 17.03
C LEU A 64 8.01 -0.49 17.89
N HIS A 65 6.69 -0.28 17.82
CA HIS A 65 5.71 -1.09 18.53
C HIS A 65 5.83 -2.58 18.18
N ALA A 66 5.89 -2.91 16.89
CA ALA A 66 6.08 -4.28 16.41
C ALA A 66 7.37 -4.92 16.92
N ARG A 67 8.46 -4.14 17.00
CA ARG A 67 9.76 -4.60 17.52
C ARG A 67 9.71 -4.85 19.03
N GLU A 68 9.07 -3.97 19.78
CA GLU A 68 8.96 -4.04 21.24
C GLU A 68 7.91 -5.04 21.70
N ASN A 69 6.94 -5.35 20.85
CA ASN A 69 5.82 -6.24 21.14
C ASN A 69 5.68 -7.32 20.05
N PRO A 70 6.62 -8.28 19.91
CA PRO A 70 6.57 -9.27 18.83
C PRO A 70 5.28 -10.11 18.79
N LEU A 71 4.61 -10.28 19.94
CA LEU A 71 3.33 -10.98 20.05
C LEU A 71 2.14 -10.19 19.47
N SER A 72 2.30 -8.88 19.22
CA SER A 72 1.27 -8.06 18.58
C SER A 72 1.25 -8.20 17.06
N VAL A 73 2.23 -8.88 16.47
CA VAL A 73 2.34 -9.14 15.01
C VAL A 73 1.98 -10.60 14.75
N ASP A 74 0.75 -10.97 15.09
CA ASP A 74 0.28 -12.36 15.15
C ASP A 74 0.03 -12.97 13.77
N LEU A 75 -0.50 -12.18 12.82
CA LEU A 75 -0.84 -12.66 11.50
C LEU A 75 0.41 -12.88 10.65
N LEU A 76 1.33 -11.89 10.62
CA LEU A 76 2.53 -11.90 9.77
C LEU A 76 3.80 -11.56 10.56
N PRO A 77 4.25 -12.40 11.50
CA PRO A 77 5.38 -12.10 12.38
C PRO A 77 6.73 -11.95 11.64
N ALA A 78 6.85 -12.52 10.44
CA ALA A 78 8.03 -12.42 9.61
C ALA A 78 8.01 -11.22 8.64
N LEU A 79 6.88 -10.52 8.52
CA LEU A 79 6.75 -9.41 7.58
C LEU A 79 7.66 -8.27 8.01
N GLN A 80 8.46 -7.79 7.06
CA GLN A 80 9.27 -6.59 7.20
C GLN A 80 8.87 -5.61 6.09
N PRO A 81 7.89 -4.72 6.35
CA PRO A 81 7.49 -3.69 5.40
C PRO A 81 8.71 -2.91 4.89
N PRO A 82 8.87 -2.69 3.57
CA PRO A 82 10.09 -2.10 3.04
C PRO A 82 10.33 -0.70 3.59
N ALA A 83 11.46 -0.51 4.28
CA ALA A 83 11.87 0.79 4.82
C ALA A 83 12.45 1.75 3.77
N THR A 84 12.46 1.36 2.50
CA THR A 84 13.01 2.16 1.40
C THR A 84 11.96 3.15 0.89
N MET A 85 12.25 4.43 1.04
CA MET A 85 11.44 5.50 0.46
C MET A 85 11.69 5.58 -1.05
N PRO A 86 10.63 5.70 -1.87
CA PRO A 86 10.77 5.90 -3.31
C PRO A 86 11.37 7.29 -3.61
N VAL A 87 11.89 7.43 -4.84
CA VAL A 87 12.61 8.61 -5.35
C VAL A 87 13.93 8.87 -4.63
N PHE A 88 13.91 9.25 -3.36
CA PHE A 88 15.08 9.53 -2.53
C PHE A 88 14.86 9.05 -1.11
N ARG A 89 15.87 8.35 -0.57
CA ARG A 89 15.83 7.86 0.80
C ARG A 89 15.81 8.98 1.84
N GLU A 90 16.55 10.06 1.59
CA GLU A 90 16.82 11.11 2.58
C GLU A 90 16.46 12.52 2.08
N ALA A 91 15.52 12.64 1.14
CA ALA A 91 15.10 13.96 0.67
C ALA A 91 14.27 14.70 1.74
N SER A 92 14.50 16.01 1.84
CA SER A 92 13.78 16.90 2.76
C SER A 92 13.22 18.09 2.00
N TYR A 93 12.01 18.51 2.38
CA TYR A 93 11.36 19.67 1.77
C TYR A 93 12.15 20.95 2.01
N SER A 94 12.43 21.68 0.93
CA SER A 94 13.06 23.00 1.00
C SER A 94 12.05 24.05 0.59
N GLU A 95 11.66 24.94 1.51
CA GLU A 95 10.78 26.07 1.20
C GLU A 95 11.38 26.96 0.10
N LYS A 96 12.70 27.17 0.15
CA LYS A 96 13.43 27.99 -0.84
C LYS A 96 13.38 27.38 -2.25
N ALA A 97 13.49 26.05 -2.38
CA ALA A 97 13.36 25.37 -3.67
C ALA A 97 11.87 25.15 -4.07
N GLY A 98 11.01 25.03 -3.06
CA GLY A 98 9.61 24.67 -3.18
C GLY A 98 9.36 23.19 -3.49
N PHE A 99 10.34 22.31 -3.23
CA PHE A 99 10.24 20.85 -3.37
C PHE A 99 11.31 20.14 -2.52
N SER A 100 11.20 18.82 -2.40
CA SER A 100 12.12 17.98 -1.63
C SER A 100 13.42 17.73 -2.37
N LEU A 101 14.53 18.06 -1.70
CA LEU A 101 15.88 17.91 -2.21
C LEU A 101 16.64 16.83 -1.43
N PRO A 102 17.47 16.01 -2.09
CA PRO A 102 18.41 15.15 -1.39
C PRO A 102 19.48 15.99 -0.66
N PRO A 103 20.13 15.46 0.39
CA PRO A 103 20.97 16.24 1.29
C PRO A 103 22.23 16.83 0.63
N TYR A 104 22.62 16.32 -0.54
CA TYR A 104 23.80 16.78 -1.29
C TYR A 104 23.52 17.98 -2.22
N VAL A 105 22.25 18.39 -2.39
CA VAL A 105 21.86 19.50 -3.28
C VAL A 105 21.29 20.66 -2.49
N LYS A 106 21.71 21.89 -2.81
CA LYS A 106 21.17 23.11 -2.19
C LYS A 106 20.13 23.76 -3.09
N ALA A 107 19.24 24.52 -2.48
CA ALA A 107 18.22 25.26 -3.20
C ALA A 107 18.84 26.33 -4.11
N GLY A 108 18.59 26.19 -5.41
CA GLY A 108 19.10 27.06 -6.48
C GLY A 108 20.23 26.43 -7.30
N ASP A 109 20.78 25.29 -6.87
CA ASP A 109 21.77 24.54 -7.66
C ASP A 109 21.09 23.93 -8.90
N VAL A 110 21.83 23.83 -10.00
CA VAL A 110 21.40 23.09 -11.20
C VAL A 110 22.07 21.72 -11.15
N ASP A 111 21.28 20.67 -11.38
CA ASP A 111 21.75 19.28 -11.40
C ASP A 111 20.92 18.50 -12.43
N ALA A 112 21.51 18.27 -13.61
CA ALA A 112 20.84 17.59 -14.71
C ALA A 112 20.51 16.13 -14.40
N ALA A 113 21.34 15.45 -13.60
CA ALA A 113 21.10 14.06 -13.21
C ALA A 113 19.90 13.98 -12.25
N LEU A 114 19.83 14.91 -11.29
CA LEU A 114 18.68 15.05 -10.39
C LEU A 114 17.42 15.45 -11.17
N ALA A 115 17.51 16.41 -12.10
CA ALA A 115 16.39 16.78 -12.96
C ALA A 115 15.83 15.58 -13.74
N LEU A 116 16.72 14.77 -14.35
CA LEU A 116 16.33 13.57 -15.07
C LEU A 116 15.66 12.55 -14.15
N HIS A 117 16.19 12.34 -12.94
CA HIS A 117 15.61 11.42 -11.96
C HIS A 117 14.21 11.85 -11.52
N LEU A 118 14.04 13.13 -11.17
CA LEU A 118 12.73 13.70 -10.82
C LEU A 118 11.72 13.52 -11.95
N ALA A 119 12.13 13.83 -13.19
CA ALA A 119 11.27 13.66 -14.36
C ALA A 119 10.88 12.20 -14.61
N ARG A 120 11.79 11.24 -14.39
CA ARG A 120 11.52 9.80 -14.50
C ARG A 120 10.51 9.31 -13.47
N PHE A 121 10.48 9.91 -12.29
CA PHE A 121 9.49 9.65 -11.25
C PHE A 121 8.23 10.52 -11.38
N GLY A 122 8.09 11.31 -12.45
CA GLY A 122 6.90 12.09 -12.74
C GLY A 122 6.88 13.48 -12.09
N ASP A 123 7.90 13.86 -11.32
CA ASP A 123 8.01 15.19 -10.72
C ASP A 123 8.66 16.18 -11.71
N ARG A 124 7.89 16.57 -12.72
CA ARG A 124 8.37 17.42 -13.82
C ARG A 124 8.57 18.86 -13.39
N GLU A 125 7.72 19.37 -12.51
CA GLU A 125 7.89 20.74 -12.01
C GLU A 125 9.20 20.90 -11.22
N ALA A 126 9.54 19.94 -10.35
CA ALA A 126 10.81 19.97 -9.64
C ALA A 126 11.99 19.76 -10.60
N ALA A 127 11.84 18.85 -11.57
CA ALA A 127 12.84 18.64 -12.61
C ALA A 127 13.14 19.94 -13.39
N LEU A 128 12.12 20.71 -13.75
CA LEU A 128 12.29 21.98 -14.48
C LEU A 128 12.95 23.08 -13.65
N LYS A 129 12.77 23.07 -12.32
CA LYS A 129 13.40 24.04 -11.41
C LYS A 129 14.90 23.80 -11.26
N ILE A 130 15.36 22.58 -11.52
CA ILE A 130 16.75 22.17 -11.31
C ILE A 130 17.49 21.81 -12.61
N SER A 131 16.80 21.86 -13.74
CA SER A 131 17.38 21.73 -15.08
C SER A 131 17.96 23.06 -15.58
N ASP A 132 18.80 23.00 -16.60
CA ASP A 132 19.24 24.18 -17.33
C ASP A 132 18.03 24.88 -18.00
N PRO A 133 17.95 26.22 -17.98
CA PRO A 133 16.93 26.97 -18.70
C PRO A 133 16.79 26.67 -20.20
N ALA A 134 17.76 26.02 -20.84
CA ALA A 134 17.70 25.54 -22.22
C ALA A 134 16.77 24.31 -22.42
N ASP A 135 16.46 23.54 -21.36
CA ASP A 135 15.77 22.23 -21.44
C ASP A 135 14.24 22.29 -21.25
N LYS A 136 13.56 23.38 -21.65
CA LYS A 136 12.22 23.75 -21.16
C LYS A 136 10.99 22.99 -21.72
N ASP A 137 11.15 21.95 -22.54
CA ASP A 137 10.05 21.43 -23.36
C ASP A 137 9.36 20.14 -22.82
N ARG A 138 8.85 20.17 -21.58
CA ARG A 138 8.23 18.97 -20.94
C ARG A 138 6.85 19.20 -20.28
N ARG A 139 6.04 20.13 -20.81
CA ARG A 139 4.91 20.75 -20.07
C ARG A 139 3.54 20.04 -20.15
N THR A 140 3.37 18.95 -20.90
CA THR A 140 2.02 18.43 -21.25
C THR A 140 1.56 17.21 -20.47
N GLU A 141 2.43 16.58 -19.69
CA GLU A 141 2.11 15.34 -19.00
C GLU A 141 1.67 15.58 -17.52
N PRO A 142 1.03 14.62 -16.82
CA PRO A 142 0.58 14.77 -15.42
C PRO A 142 1.71 14.82 -14.40
N ASN A 143 1.74 15.79 -13.48
CA ASN A 143 2.84 15.94 -12.50
C ASN A 143 2.57 15.12 -11.22
N TYR A 144 3.55 14.32 -10.79
CA TYR A 144 3.51 13.53 -9.57
C TYR A 144 4.63 14.00 -8.62
N PRO A 145 4.34 14.88 -7.64
CA PRO A 145 5.36 15.39 -6.72
C PRO A 145 6.08 14.29 -5.95
N VAL A 146 7.37 14.48 -5.67
CA VAL A 146 8.14 13.58 -4.80
C VAL A 146 7.43 13.38 -3.46
N GLU A 147 6.90 14.45 -2.87
CA GLU A 147 6.21 14.38 -1.59
C GLU A 147 4.97 13.49 -1.65
N TRP A 148 4.19 13.56 -2.74
CA TRP A 148 3.02 12.69 -2.94
C TRP A 148 3.44 11.22 -3.09
N THR A 149 4.52 10.97 -3.83
CA THR A 149 5.07 9.63 -4.05
C THR A 149 5.56 9.01 -2.73
N GLN A 150 6.27 9.80 -1.91
CA GLN A 150 6.72 9.40 -0.58
C GLN A 150 5.54 9.15 0.37
N LEU A 151 4.58 10.06 0.41
CA LEU A 151 3.38 9.93 1.25
C LEU A 151 2.57 8.68 0.90
N THR A 152 2.41 8.40 -0.39
CA THR A 152 1.74 7.18 -0.87
C THR A 152 2.46 5.94 -0.36
N ALA A 153 3.80 5.88 -0.47
CA ALA A 153 4.57 4.74 0.01
C ALA A 153 4.46 4.55 1.54
N LEU A 154 4.44 5.63 2.32
CA LEU A 154 4.23 5.55 3.77
C LEU A 154 2.83 5.04 4.12
N ALA A 155 1.81 5.43 3.35
CA ALA A 155 0.46 4.94 3.53
C ALA A 155 0.36 3.42 3.31
N PHE A 156 0.97 2.92 2.23
CA PHE A 156 1.12 1.48 2.00
C PHE A 156 1.86 0.80 3.16
N GLN A 157 2.98 1.35 3.62
CA GLN A 157 3.76 0.77 4.71
C GLN A 157 2.96 0.68 6.02
N SER A 158 2.16 1.71 6.33
CA SER A 158 1.27 1.69 7.49
C SER A 158 0.18 0.63 7.37
N ALA A 159 -0.41 0.46 6.18
CA ALA A 159 -1.40 -0.59 5.92
C ALA A 159 -0.79 -2.00 6.02
N GLU A 160 0.46 -2.18 5.56
CA GLU A 160 1.22 -3.43 5.75
C GLU A 160 1.43 -3.74 7.23
N TRP A 161 1.77 -2.74 8.07
CA TRP A 161 1.88 -2.93 9.51
C TRP A 161 0.56 -3.30 10.17
N LYS A 162 -0.54 -2.61 9.86
CA LYS A 162 -1.88 -2.97 10.36
C LYS A 162 -2.21 -4.43 10.04
N LEU A 163 -2.00 -4.82 8.77
CA LEU A 163 -2.25 -6.18 8.32
C LEU A 163 -1.38 -7.19 9.07
N ALA A 164 -0.11 -6.88 9.31
CA ALA A 164 0.80 -7.75 10.05
C ALA A 164 0.32 -8.04 11.48
N THR A 165 -0.34 -7.07 12.11
CA THR A 165 -0.95 -7.17 13.44
C THR A 165 -2.34 -7.81 13.45
N GLY A 166 -2.77 -8.39 12.33
CA GLY A 166 -4.05 -9.09 12.21
C GLY A 166 -5.26 -8.20 11.97
N ASP A 167 -5.08 -6.88 11.81
CA ASP A 167 -6.16 -5.94 11.48
C ASP A 167 -6.54 -6.07 9.99
N PRO A 168 -7.76 -6.57 9.67
CA PRO A 168 -8.21 -6.73 8.29
C PRO A 168 -8.36 -5.40 7.55
N GLN A 169 -8.52 -4.27 8.26
CA GLN A 169 -8.55 -2.96 7.63
C GLN A 169 -7.24 -2.66 6.89
N GLY A 170 -6.10 -3.22 7.34
CA GLY A 170 -4.84 -3.14 6.61
C GLY A 170 -4.95 -3.69 5.19
N ALA A 171 -5.57 -4.86 4.99
CA ALA A 171 -5.76 -5.42 3.66
C ALA A 171 -6.76 -4.61 2.81
N THR A 172 -7.86 -4.13 3.42
CA THR A 172 -8.77 -3.21 2.74
C THR A 172 -8.05 -1.96 2.26
N ASP A 173 -7.25 -1.32 3.12
CA ASP A 173 -6.46 -0.13 2.78
C ASP A 173 -5.52 -0.43 1.59
N LEU A 174 -4.80 -1.56 1.61
CA LEU A 174 -3.91 -1.97 0.50
C LEU A 174 -4.66 -2.14 -0.83
N ILE A 175 -5.81 -2.82 -0.82
CA ILE A 175 -6.63 -3.07 -2.01
C ILE A 175 -7.15 -1.76 -2.58
N GLN A 176 -7.75 -0.92 -1.73
CA GLN A 176 -8.36 0.33 -2.16
C GLN A 176 -7.32 1.35 -2.63
N MET A 177 -6.18 1.48 -1.93
CA MET A 177 -5.10 2.37 -2.37
C MET A 177 -4.49 1.90 -3.70
N HIS A 178 -4.31 0.60 -3.91
CA HIS A 178 -3.80 0.10 -5.19
C HIS A 178 -4.77 0.38 -6.35
N GLN A 179 -6.09 0.23 -6.13
CA GLN A 179 -7.10 0.59 -7.13
C GLN A 179 -7.06 2.09 -7.45
N GLN A 180 -6.99 2.96 -6.43
CA GLN A 180 -6.83 4.40 -6.63
C GLN A 180 -5.56 4.74 -7.40
N LEU A 181 -4.43 4.11 -7.05
CA LEU A 181 -3.15 4.33 -7.71
C LEU A 181 -3.20 3.96 -9.19
N ARG A 182 -3.82 2.83 -9.54
CA ARG A 182 -4.02 2.45 -10.96
C ARG A 182 -4.88 3.41 -11.74
N ALA A 183 -5.90 3.99 -11.12
CA ALA A 183 -6.75 4.98 -11.77
C ALA A 183 -6.04 6.34 -11.94
N LEU A 184 -5.05 6.63 -11.09
CA LEU A 184 -4.32 7.91 -11.09
C LEU A 184 -3.11 7.93 -12.01
N LEU A 185 -2.37 6.83 -12.11
CA LEU A 185 -1.19 6.75 -12.96
C LEU A 185 -1.61 6.60 -14.42
N ASP A 186 -1.20 7.54 -15.26
CA ASP A 186 -1.25 7.37 -16.72
C ASP A 186 -0.37 6.18 -17.17
N ASP A 187 -0.61 5.67 -18.39
CA ASP A 187 0.09 4.49 -18.93
C ASP A 187 1.61 4.62 -18.86
N LYS A 188 2.15 5.82 -19.10
CA LYS A 188 3.58 6.10 -19.08
C LYS A 188 4.13 6.05 -17.65
N ALA A 189 3.44 6.67 -16.70
CA ALA A 189 3.81 6.65 -15.29
C ALA A 189 3.70 5.25 -14.69
N ALA A 190 2.66 4.50 -15.05
CA ALA A 190 2.41 3.12 -14.61
C ALA A 190 3.48 2.14 -15.14
N ALA A 191 3.91 2.29 -16.39
CA ALA A 191 4.98 1.49 -16.99
C ALA A 191 6.39 1.98 -16.61
N GLY A 192 6.51 3.20 -16.07
CA GLY A 192 7.77 3.85 -15.75
C GLY A 192 8.31 3.60 -14.34
N PRO A 193 9.39 4.30 -13.95
CA PRO A 193 10.00 4.17 -12.62
C PRO A 193 9.05 4.46 -11.45
N LEU A 194 8.11 5.40 -11.62
CA LEU A 194 7.08 5.68 -10.61
C LEU A 194 6.19 4.46 -10.35
N GLY A 195 5.62 3.87 -11.42
CA GLY A 195 4.81 2.67 -11.34
C GLY A 195 5.58 1.48 -10.77
N ALA A 196 6.84 1.28 -11.20
CA ALA A 196 7.72 0.25 -10.64
C ALA A 196 7.99 0.41 -9.13
N ALA A 197 7.98 1.64 -8.62
CA ALA A 197 8.23 1.91 -7.20
C ALA A 197 6.97 1.79 -6.31
N LEU A 198 5.78 2.08 -6.87
CA LEU A 198 4.53 2.14 -6.10
C LEU A 198 3.60 0.95 -6.33
N LEU A 199 3.42 0.47 -7.57
CA LEU A 199 2.46 -0.60 -7.88
C LEU A 199 2.74 -1.95 -7.19
N PRO A 200 4.00 -2.36 -6.92
CA PRO A 200 4.27 -3.59 -6.19
C PRO A 200 4.02 -3.52 -4.68
N ARG A 201 3.80 -2.32 -4.11
CA ARG A 201 3.65 -2.11 -2.66
C ARG A 201 2.41 -2.85 -2.14
N GLY A 202 2.49 -3.42 -0.93
CA GLY A 202 1.41 -4.20 -0.34
C GLY A 202 1.26 -5.62 -0.88
N ARG A 203 1.78 -5.92 -2.08
CA ARG A 203 1.52 -7.21 -2.76
C ARG A 203 2.02 -8.40 -1.95
N HIS A 204 3.24 -8.31 -1.44
CA HIS A 204 3.84 -9.36 -0.65
C HIS A 204 3.07 -9.59 0.65
N ALA A 205 2.79 -8.52 1.40
CA ALA A 205 2.03 -8.60 2.64
C ALA A 205 0.62 -9.18 2.43
N LEU A 206 -0.09 -8.76 1.38
CA LEU A 206 -1.42 -9.26 1.05
C LEU A 206 -1.41 -10.74 0.65
N ALA A 207 -0.37 -11.17 -0.09
CA ALA A 207 -0.21 -12.59 -0.46
C ALA A 207 0.09 -13.47 0.75
N GLU A 208 0.95 -13.03 1.68
CA GLU A 208 1.21 -13.76 2.91
C GLU A 208 -0.03 -13.80 3.81
N ALA A 209 -0.80 -12.71 3.89
CA ALA A 209 -2.05 -12.66 4.65
C ALA A 209 -3.10 -13.64 4.11
N ALA A 210 -3.26 -13.73 2.78
CA ALA A 210 -4.17 -14.69 2.16
C ALA A 210 -3.83 -16.13 2.56
N ILE A 211 -2.54 -16.48 2.58
CA ILE A 211 -2.06 -17.79 3.03
C ILE A 211 -2.32 -17.97 4.53
N ALA A 212 -2.04 -16.96 5.35
CA ALA A 212 -2.21 -17.02 6.81
C ALA A 212 -3.68 -17.22 7.20
N TRP A 213 -4.62 -16.54 6.55
CA TRP A 213 -6.06 -16.67 6.82
C TRP A 213 -6.65 -18.04 6.47
N LYS A 214 -6.02 -18.79 5.57
CA LYS A 214 -6.39 -20.18 5.24
C LYS A 214 -5.93 -21.20 6.28
N LYS A 215 -5.00 -20.85 7.18
CA LYS A 215 -4.52 -21.77 8.21
C LYS A 215 -5.61 -22.01 9.25
N SER A 216 -5.70 -23.24 9.75
CA SER A 216 -6.74 -23.71 10.67
C SER A 216 -6.87 -22.90 11.97
N GLY A 217 -5.80 -22.23 12.41
CA GLY A 217 -5.81 -21.38 13.62
C GLY A 217 -6.44 -20.00 13.43
N VAL A 218 -6.58 -19.50 12.20
CA VAL A 218 -7.19 -18.18 11.91
C VAL A 218 -8.54 -18.36 11.21
N ASN A 219 -8.60 -19.27 10.24
CA ASN A 219 -9.81 -19.69 9.53
C ASN A 219 -10.74 -18.53 9.09
N LYS A 220 -10.20 -17.61 8.27
CA LYS A 220 -10.96 -16.49 7.67
C LYS A 220 -10.99 -16.63 6.14
N PRO A 221 -11.71 -17.64 5.60
CA PRO A 221 -11.66 -17.96 4.17
C PRO A 221 -12.14 -16.81 3.27
N GLY A 222 -13.15 -16.03 3.67
CA GLY A 222 -13.62 -14.89 2.89
C GLY A 222 -12.57 -13.79 2.71
N PHE A 223 -11.76 -13.50 3.74
CA PHE A 223 -10.66 -12.55 3.62
C PHE A 223 -9.57 -13.04 2.67
N ALA A 224 -9.27 -14.35 2.72
CA ALA A 224 -8.31 -14.97 1.81
C ALA A 224 -8.80 -14.92 0.35
N GLU A 225 -10.07 -15.22 0.10
CA GLU A 225 -10.68 -15.11 -1.23
C GLU A 225 -10.61 -13.68 -1.78
N ASP A 226 -10.97 -12.69 -0.97
CA ASP A 226 -10.95 -11.27 -1.38
C ASP A 226 -9.52 -10.81 -1.70
N ALA A 227 -8.54 -11.20 -0.88
CA ALA A 227 -7.14 -10.90 -1.12
C ALA A 227 -6.59 -11.58 -2.38
N GLU A 228 -6.94 -12.85 -2.62
CA GLU A 228 -6.55 -13.58 -3.83
C GLU A 228 -7.20 -13.00 -5.09
N ALA A 229 -8.47 -12.62 -5.01
CA ALA A 229 -9.17 -11.94 -6.10
C ALA A 229 -8.51 -10.60 -6.42
N ALA A 230 -8.15 -9.81 -5.40
CA ALA A 230 -7.42 -8.56 -5.58
C ALA A 230 -6.05 -8.79 -6.22
N LEU A 231 -5.23 -9.71 -5.70
CA LEU A 231 -3.91 -10.05 -6.25
C LEU A 231 -3.98 -10.52 -7.70
N LYS A 232 -5.02 -11.28 -8.06
CA LYS A 232 -5.29 -11.69 -9.44
C LYS A 232 -5.62 -10.48 -10.32
N ALA A 233 -6.48 -9.59 -9.86
CA ALA A 233 -6.83 -8.36 -10.57
C ALA A 233 -5.65 -7.40 -10.72
N TRP A 234 -4.69 -7.44 -9.80
CA TRP A 234 -3.45 -6.67 -9.90
C TRP A 234 -2.53 -7.17 -11.03
N GLY A 235 -2.68 -8.38 -11.57
CA GLY A 235 -1.85 -8.83 -12.69
C GLY A 235 -0.34 -8.78 -12.39
N GLU A 236 0.51 -8.63 -13.39
CA GLU A 236 1.97 -8.58 -13.19
C GLU A 236 2.45 -7.21 -12.67
N SER A 237 3.50 -7.23 -11.86
CA SER A 237 4.15 -6.00 -11.37
C SER A 237 5.20 -5.53 -12.39
N PRO A 238 5.36 -4.22 -12.61
CA PRO A 238 6.45 -3.72 -13.43
C PRO A 238 7.81 -4.14 -12.87
N PRO A 239 8.83 -4.38 -13.72
CA PRO A 239 10.16 -4.70 -13.24
C PRO A 239 10.73 -3.54 -12.41
N PRO A 240 11.57 -3.81 -11.39
CA PRO A 240 12.17 -2.77 -10.56
C PRO A 240 12.91 -1.73 -11.41
N ALA A 241 12.71 -0.45 -11.10
CA ALA A 241 13.47 0.62 -11.73
C ALA A 241 14.97 0.48 -11.40
N LEU A 242 15.84 0.60 -12.41
CA LEU A 242 17.29 0.64 -12.19
C LEU A 242 17.64 1.87 -11.33
N ALA A 243 18.33 1.64 -10.21
CA ALA A 243 18.82 2.72 -9.36
C ALA A 243 19.88 3.54 -10.12
N LEU A 244 19.77 4.88 -10.08
CA LEU A 244 20.85 5.74 -10.53
C LEU A 244 21.99 5.73 -9.50
N ALA A 245 23.23 5.67 -9.98
CA ALA A 245 24.40 5.88 -9.13
C ALA A 245 24.40 7.35 -8.65
N PRO A 246 24.58 7.61 -7.33
CA PRO A 246 24.77 8.97 -6.83
C PRO A 246 25.99 9.61 -7.49
N GLY A 247 25.87 10.86 -7.93
CA GLY A 247 27.02 11.63 -8.42
C GLY A 247 27.49 11.31 -9.84
N ALA A 248 26.65 10.77 -10.72
CA ALA A 248 26.95 10.64 -12.15
C ALA A 248 26.93 12.01 -12.87
N GLY A 249 27.89 12.85 -12.49
CA GLY A 249 28.17 14.17 -13.04
C GLY A 249 29.65 14.47 -12.83
N GLN A 250 30.52 13.62 -13.37
CA GLN A 250 31.94 13.90 -13.62
C GLN A 250 32.47 12.83 -14.59
N ALA A 251 32.23 13.04 -15.88
CA ALA A 251 33.02 12.55 -17.00
C ALA A 251 32.90 13.56 -18.13
#